data_AF-A0A1D9FUF0-F1
#
_entry.id   AF-A0A1D9FUF0-F1
#
_cell.length_a   1.000
_cell.length_b   1.000
_cell.length_c   1.000
_cell.angle_alpha   90.00
_cell.angle_beta   90.00
_cell.angle_gamma   90.00
#
_symmetry.space_group_name_H-M   'P 1'
#
loop_
_entity.id
_entity.type
_entity.pdbx_description
1 polymer ?
#
loop_
_entity_poly.entity_id
_entity_poly.type
_entity_poly.pdbx_seq_one_letter_code
_entity_poly.pdbx_strand_id
1 'polypeptide(L)'
;MLEFRRILKPTGQLAVVWNDRNRQDDFTQGYSHLVQIASNHHPAEPRMCSVDPLLASPLFPNVYSYTFSDQQALDQDGLIGRAISVSYIPREGLAHQKLISDLQELYNSWCDEKGLVYLRYRTRVYLAQPEC
;
A
#
# COMPACT_ATOMS: atom_id res chain seq x y z
N MET A 1 -10.64 15.03 13.41
CA MET A 1 -11.91 15.28 12.69
C MET A 1 -12.30 16.76 12.66
N LEU A 2 -12.16 17.50 13.76
CA LEU A 2 -12.42 18.96 13.79
C LEU A 2 -11.68 19.74 12.70
N GLU A 3 -10.39 19.46 12.47
CA GLU A 3 -9.62 20.17 11.43
C GLU A 3 -10.14 19.90 10.01
N PHE A 4 -10.56 18.67 9.70
CA PHE A 4 -11.21 18.37 8.42
C PHE A 4 -12.52 19.14 8.27
N ARG A 5 -13.36 19.19 9.32
CA ARG A 5 -14.60 19.97 9.29
C ARG A 5 -14.37 21.47 9.12
N ARG A 6 -13.29 22.01 9.68
CA ARG A 6 -12.90 23.43 9.54
C ARG A 6 -12.48 23.78 8.11
N ILE A 7 -11.79 22.86 7.43
CA ILE A 7 -11.25 23.08 6.07
C ILE A 7 -12.29 22.81 4.98
N LEU A 8 -13.14 21.78 5.16
CA LEU A 8 -14.13 21.40 4.17
C LEU A 8 -15.28 22.40 4.07
N LYS A 9 -15.89 22.50 2.88
CA LYS A 9 -17.16 23.22 2.67
C LYS A 9 -18.26 22.62 3.57
N PRO A 10 -19.37 23.34 3.81
CA PRO A 10 -20.49 22.82 4.61
C PRO A 10 -20.98 21.43 4.17
N THR A 11 -21.04 21.17 2.86
CA THR A 11 -21.40 19.86 2.25
C THR A 11 -20.20 19.02 1.82
N GLY A 12 -18.99 19.41 2.22
CA GLY A 12 -17.74 18.77 1.83
C GLY A 12 -17.60 17.39 2.45
N GLN A 13 -17.21 16.43 1.63
CA GLN A 13 -17.03 15.03 2.02
C GLN A 13 -15.55 14.74 2.34
N LEU A 14 -15.31 13.79 3.24
CA LEU A 14 -13.99 13.30 3.58
C LEU A 14 -13.81 11.90 2.99
N ALA A 15 -12.80 11.70 2.15
CA ALA A 15 -12.42 10.38 1.68
C ALA A 15 -11.11 9.97 2.36
N VAL A 16 -11.11 8.80 3.00
CA VAL A 16 -9.87 8.17 3.48
C VAL A 16 -9.60 6.95 2.60
N VAL A 17 -8.41 6.93 2.01
CA VAL A 17 -8.02 5.96 0.99
C VAL A 17 -6.79 5.20 1.44
N TRP A 18 -6.87 3.88 1.36
CA TRP A 18 -5.77 2.96 1.60
C TRP A 18 -5.50 2.16 0.35
N ASN A 19 -4.22 1.97 0.03
CA ASN A 19 -3.81 1.09 -1.06
C ASN A 19 -2.93 -0.03 -0.50
N ASP A 20 -3.58 -1.15 -0.18
CA ASP A 20 -2.93 -2.28 0.46
C ASP A 20 -2.43 -3.27 -0.58
N ARG A 21 -1.23 -3.81 -0.41
CA ARG A 21 -0.77 -4.94 -1.21
C ARG A 21 -1.71 -6.13 -1.00
N ASN A 22 -2.08 -6.78 -2.10
CA ASN A 22 -2.97 -7.93 -2.05
C ASN A 22 -2.22 -9.13 -1.45
N ARG A 23 -2.65 -9.55 -0.25
CA ARG A 23 -2.07 -10.69 0.48
C ARG A 23 -2.51 -12.05 -0.03
N GLN A 24 -3.42 -12.10 -1.01
CA GLN A 24 -3.90 -13.35 -1.62
C GLN A 24 -3.19 -13.64 -2.95
N ASP A 25 -2.36 -12.72 -3.44
CA ASP A 25 -1.60 -12.89 -4.68
C ASP A 25 -0.18 -13.37 -4.34
N ASP A 26 0.23 -14.50 -4.89
CA ASP A 26 1.47 -15.19 -4.52
C ASP A 26 2.73 -14.37 -4.83
N PHE A 27 2.78 -13.72 -6.00
CA PHE A 27 3.88 -12.84 -6.36
C PHE A 27 3.98 -11.66 -5.38
N THR A 28 2.85 -11.00 -5.12
CA THR A 28 2.77 -9.86 -4.20
C THR A 28 3.15 -10.25 -2.76
N GLN A 29 2.82 -11.47 -2.33
CA GLN A 29 3.26 -12.03 -1.05
C GLN A 29 4.78 -12.24 -1.01
N GLY A 30 5.36 -12.87 -2.04
CA GLY A 30 6.80 -13.05 -2.17
C GLY A 30 7.55 -11.72 -2.09
N TYR A 31 7.11 -10.73 -2.87
CA TYR A 31 7.66 -9.37 -2.83
C TYR A 31 7.55 -8.74 -1.43
N SER A 32 6.38 -8.84 -0.79
CA SER A 32 6.16 -8.24 0.53
C SER A 32 7.03 -8.89 1.61
N HIS A 33 7.25 -10.19 1.53
CA HIS A 33 8.14 -10.93 2.43
C HIS A 33 9.59 -10.48 2.30
N LEU A 34 10.10 -10.30 1.08
CA LEU A 34 11.46 -9.81 0.85
C LEU A 34 11.66 -8.39 1.42
N VAL A 35 10.70 -7.49 1.15
CA VAL A 35 10.69 -6.13 1.73
C VAL A 35 10.65 -6.19 3.26
N GLN A 36 9.86 -7.08 3.84
CA GLN A 36 9.77 -7.25 5.29
C GLN A 36 11.11 -7.68 5.91
N ILE A 37 11.77 -8.70 5.35
CA ILE A 37 13.07 -9.17 5.80
C ILE A 37 14.12 -8.05 5.69
N ALA A 38 14.21 -7.40 4.53
CA ALA A 38 15.19 -6.36 4.29
C ALA A 38 14.99 -5.13 5.19
N SER A 39 13.74 -4.85 5.61
CA SER A 39 13.42 -3.82 6.58
C SER A 39 13.69 -4.19 8.03
N ASN A 40 14.21 -5.40 8.31
CA ASN A 40 14.30 -5.95 9.65
C ASN A 40 12.94 -5.94 10.38
N HIS A 41 11.87 -6.36 9.69
CA HIS A 41 10.50 -6.39 10.20
C HIS A 41 10.01 -5.04 10.74
N HIS A 42 10.33 -3.94 10.05
CA HIS A 42 9.97 -2.61 10.49
C HIS A 42 8.45 -2.49 10.76
N PRO A 43 8.00 -1.96 11.91
CA PRO A 43 6.58 -1.92 12.31
C PRO A 43 5.71 -1.02 11.42
N ALA A 44 6.33 -0.31 10.48
CA ALA A 44 5.65 0.51 9.49
C ALA A 44 5.14 -0.30 8.28
N GLU A 45 5.58 -1.54 8.12
CA GLU A 45 5.15 -2.42 7.03
C GLU A 45 3.70 -2.90 7.22
N PRO A 46 3.27 -3.39 8.40
CA PRO A 46 1.91 -3.87 8.58
C PRO A 46 0.87 -2.76 8.85
N ARG A 47 1.06 -1.52 8.36
CA ARG A 47 0.19 -0.36 8.65
C ARG A 47 -1.26 -0.59 8.21
N MET A 48 -2.02 -1.31 9.03
CA MET A 48 -3.46 -1.20 9.11
C MET A 48 -3.73 0.06 9.91
N CYS A 49 -3.94 1.18 9.23
CA CYS A 49 -4.56 2.31 9.89
C CYS A 49 -6.02 1.95 10.15
N SER A 50 -6.45 2.12 11.40
CA SER A 50 -7.85 1.96 11.77
C SER A 50 -8.69 3.10 11.20
N VAL A 51 -9.88 2.76 10.71
CA VAL A 51 -10.92 3.73 10.31
C VAL A 51 -11.84 4.10 11.48
N ASP A 52 -11.65 3.51 12.66
CA ASP A 52 -12.49 3.72 13.84
C ASP A 52 -12.64 5.19 14.23
N PRO A 53 -11.60 6.04 14.18
CA PRO A 53 -11.76 7.47 14.48
C PRO A 53 -12.70 8.20 13.52
N LEU A 54 -12.84 7.73 12.28
CA LEU A 54 -13.78 8.27 11.31
C LEU A 54 -15.20 7.76 11.61
N LEU A 55 -15.35 6.45 11.86
CA LEU A 55 -16.63 5.82 12.17
C LEU A 55 -17.26 6.35 13.48
N ALA A 56 -16.42 6.71 14.46
CA ALA A 56 -16.87 7.24 15.75
C ALA A 56 -17.17 8.75 15.74
N SER A 57 -16.92 9.44 14.63
CA SER A 57 -17.00 10.90 14.57
C SER A 57 -18.43 11.38 14.29
N PRO A 58 -19.07 12.14 15.20
CA PRO A 58 -20.40 12.68 14.96
C PRO A 58 -20.42 13.75 13.85
N LEU A 59 -19.26 14.29 13.47
CA LEU A 59 -19.13 15.28 12.39
C LEU A 59 -19.35 14.70 10.99
N PHE A 60 -19.27 13.37 10.85
CA PHE A 60 -19.43 12.66 9.59
C PHE A 60 -20.22 11.36 9.80
N PRO A 61 -21.53 11.46 10.09
CA PRO A 61 -22.31 10.30 10.53
C PRO A 61 -22.57 9.28 9.42
N ASN A 62 -22.50 9.69 8.15
CA ASN A 62 -22.72 8.81 7.01
C ASN A 62 -21.38 8.36 6.42
N VAL A 63 -21.04 7.07 6.57
CA VAL A 63 -19.80 6.50 6.04
C VAL A 63 -20.10 5.33 5.09
N TYR A 64 -19.58 5.42 3.88
CA TYR A 64 -19.68 4.39 2.83
C TYR A 64 -18.30 3.77 2.58
N SER A 65 -18.25 2.45 2.37
CA SER A 65 -17.00 1.76 2.05
C SER A 65 -17.04 1.23 0.61
N TYR A 66 -15.92 1.42 -0.10
CA TYR A 66 -15.72 0.92 -1.46
C TYR A 66 -14.40 0.17 -1.52
N THR A 67 -14.37 -0.88 -2.34
CA THR A 67 -13.16 -1.65 -2.62
C THR A 67 -12.93 -1.68 -4.13
N PHE A 68 -11.71 -1.40 -4.54
CA PHE A 68 -11.25 -1.54 -5.92
C PHE A 68 -10.03 -2.45 -5.96
N SER A 69 -9.98 -3.31 -6.96
CA SER A 69 -8.78 -4.09 -7.27
C SER A 69 -7.93 -3.28 -8.26
N ASP A 70 -6.64 -3.21 -7.98
CA ASP A 70 -5.68 -2.50 -8.83
C ASP A 70 -4.41 -3.35 -9.00
N GLN A 71 -3.61 -3.05 -10.03
CA GLN A 71 -2.33 -3.71 -10.25
C GLN A 71 -1.29 -2.75 -10.82
N GLN A 72 -0.06 -2.91 -10.36
CA GLN A 72 1.10 -2.19 -10.88
C GLN A 72 1.95 -3.15 -11.69
N ALA A 73 1.98 -2.96 -13.01
CA ALA A 73 2.89 -3.67 -13.91
C ALA A 73 4.30 -3.08 -13.79
N LEU A 74 5.30 -3.93 -13.63
CA LEU A 74 6.69 -3.55 -13.40
C LEU A 74 7.62 -4.45 -14.20
N ASP A 75 8.63 -3.85 -14.82
CA ASP A 75 9.84 -4.56 -15.24
C ASP A 75 10.76 -4.78 -14.02
N GLN A 76 11.93 -5.39 -14.24
CA GLN A 76 12.86 -5.70 -13.17
C GLN A 76 13.34 -4.45 -12.41
N ASP A 77 13.74 -3.41 -13.16
CA ASP A 77 14.20 -2.15 -12.58
C ASP A 77 13.07 -1.44 -11.81
N GLY A 78 11.84 -1.48 -12.34
CA GLY A 78 10.65 -0.98 -11.67
C GLY A 78 10.34 -1.72 -10.38
N LEU A 79 10.50 -3.05 -10.33
CA LEU A 79 10.31 -3.86 -9.13
C LEU A 79 11.33 -3.49 -8.03
N ILE A 80 12.61 -3.41 -8.41
CA ILE A 80 13.70 -3.03 -7.50
C ILE A 80 13.51 -1.59 -7.01
N GLY A 81 13.22 -0.66 -7.94
CA GLY A 81 12.95 0.75 -7.61
C GLY A 81 11.76 0.91 -6.67
N ARG A 82 10.70 0.10 -6.86
CA ARG A 82 9.54 0.09 -5.97
C ARG A 82 9.93 -0.36 -4.55
N ALA A 83 10.78 -1.37 -4.39
CA ALA A 83 11.26 -1.79 -3.08
C ALA A 83 12.13 -0.73 -2.40
N ILE A 84 13.08 -0.15 -3.12
CA ILE A 84 14.02 0.86 -2.59
C ILE A 84 13.33 2.18 -2.25
N SER A 85 12.19 2.48 -2.88
CA SER A 85 11.38 3.66 -2.53
C SER A 85 10.80 3.63 -1.11
N VAL A 86 10.79 2.46 -0.47
CA VAL A 86 10.28 2.28 0.89
C VAL A 86 11.27 2.89 1.89
N SER A 87 10.82 3.89 2.65
CA SER A 87 11.69 4.75 3.47
C SER A 87 12.52 4.04 4.54
N TYR A 88 12.12 2.83 4.94
CA TYR A 88 12.77 2.02 5.97
C TYR A 88 13.60 0.86 5.38
N ILE A 89 13.77 0.80 4.06
CA ILE A 89 14.68 -0.15 3.42
C ILE A 89 16.11 0.41 3.47
N PRO A 90 17.11 -0.40 3.91
CA PRO A 90 18.52 -0.01 3.83
C PRO A 90 18.91 0.31 2.39
N ARG A 91 19.65 1.40 2.18
CA ARG A 91 20.10 1.81 0.84
C ARG A 91 21.46 1.23 0.42
N GLU A 92 22.15 0.60 1.37
CA GLU A 92 23.49 0.03 1.18
C GLU A 92 23.73 -1.13 2.15
N GLY A 93 24.87 -1.80 1.98
CA GLY A 93 25.28 -2.93 2.80
C GLY A 93 24.63 -4.26 2.40
N LEU A 94 24.88 -5.29 3.21
CA LEU A 94 24.54 -6.68 2.89
C LEU A 94 23.02 -6.89 2.74
N ALA A 95 22.20 -6.25 3.58
CA ALA A 95 20.74 -6.38 3.51
C ALA A 95 20.18 -5.81 2.19
N HIS A 96 20.72 -4.68 1.72
CA HIS A 96 20.34 -4.08 0.45
C HIS A 96 20.75 -4.96 -0.73
N GLN A 97 21.99 -5.46 -0.73
CA GLN A 97 22.49 -6.38 -1.77
C GLN A 97 21.68 -7.67 -1.83
N LYS A 98 21.36 -8.25 -0.67
CA LYS A 98 20.52 -9.46 -0.58
C LYS A 98 19.11 -9.20 -1.11
N LEU A 99 18.49 -8.08 -0.74
CA LEU A 99 17.18 -7.70 -1.26
C LEU A 99 17.17 -7.60 -2.79
N ILE A 100 18.17 -6.95 -3.39
CA ILE A 100 18.28 -6.82 -4.85
C ILE A 100 18.39 -8.20 -5.49
N SER A 101 19.30 -9.06 -5.00
CA SER A 101 19.47 -10.42 -5.53
C SER A 101 18.17 -11.21 -5.46
N ASP A 102 17.48 -11.18 -4.32
CA ASP A 102 16.25 -11.94 -4.12
C ASP A 102 15.10 -11.41 -4.98
N LEU A 103 15.03 -10.10 -5.20
CA LEU A 103 14.05 -9.49 -6.11
C LEU A 103 14.33 -9.86 -7.57
N GLN A 104 15.60 -9.97 -7.97
CA GLN A 104 15.97 -10.41 -9.30
C GLN A 104 15.59 -11.89 -9.53
N GLU A 105 15.84 -12.76 -8.55
CA GLU A 105 15.42 -14.16 -8.59
C GLU A 105 13.91 -14.31 -8.63
N LEU A 106 13.19 -13.55 -7.80
CA LEU A 106 11.73 -13.52 -7.80
C LEU A 106 11.19 -13.05 -9.15
N TYR A 107 11.73 -11.96 -9.70
CA TYR A 107 11.34 -11.45 -11.01
C TYR A 107 11.53 -12.50 -12.11
N ASN A 108 12.71 -13.11 -12.20
CA ASN A 108 13.03 -14.10 -13.23
C ASN A 108 12.11 -15.34 -13.17
N SER A 109 11.59 -15.67 -11.98
CA SER A 109 10.70 -16.82 -11.80
C SER A 109 9.23 -16.53 -12.16
N TRP A 110 8.86 -15.25 -12.29
CA TRP A 110 7.46 -14.82 -12.41
C TRP A 110 7.16 -13.90 -13.59
N CYS A 111 8.16 -13.33 -14.26
CA CYS A 111 7.94 -12.41 -15.37
C CYS A 111 7.17 -13.10 -16.51
N ASP A 112 6.19 -12.40 -17.06
CA ASP A 112 5.42 -12.88 -18.21
C ASP A 112 6.22 -12.75 -19.52
N GLU A 113 5.62 -13.17 -20.63
CA GLU A 113 6.18 -13.06 -21.98
C GLU A 113 6.50 -11.62 -22.44
N LYS A 114 5.97 -10.61 -21.73
CA LYS A 114 6.23 -9.19 -21.99
C LYS A 114 7.35 -8.64 -21.09
N GLY A 115 7.94 -9.48 -20.23
CA GLY A 115 8.93 -9.07 -19.25
C GLY A 115 8.32 -8.25 -18.11
N LEU A 116 7.10 -8.57 -17.69
CA LEU A 116 6.40 -7.84 -16.63
C LEU A 116 6.00 -8.76 -15.48
N VAL A 117 6.05 -8.20 -14.28
CA VAL A 117 5.43 -8.73 -13.06
C VAL A 117 4.39 -7.75 -12.53
N TYR A 118 3.44 -8.26 -11.75
CA TYR A 118 2.28 -7.47 -11.33
C TYR A 118 2.17 -7.47 -9.81
N LEU A 119 2.44 -6.33 -9.18
CA LEU A 119 2.06 -6.14 -7.79
C LEU A 119 0.57 -5.82 -7.73
N ARG A 120 -0.20 -6.70 -7.12
CA ARG A 120 -1.64 -6.50 -6.96
C ARG A 120 -1.95 -5.72 -5.70
N TYR A 121 -2.94 -4.86 -5.77
CA TYR A 121 -3.40 -4.05 -4.66
C TYR A 121 -4.90 -4.14 -4.49
N ARG A 122 -5.34 -3.84 -3.28
CA ARG A 122 -6.72 -3.60 -2.91
C ARG A 122 -6.83 -2.19 -2.36
N THR A 123 -7.46 -1.31 -3.13
CA THR A 123 -7.74 0.05 -2.69
C THR A 123 -9.04 0.06 -1.90
N ARG A 124 -8.98 0.49 -0.64
CA ARG A 124 -10.14 0.68 0.23
C ARG A 124 -10.42 2.16 0.39
N VAL A 125 -11.63 2.59 0.06
CA VAL A 125 -12.07 3.98 0.18
C VAL A 125 -13.20 4.04 1.20
N TYR A 126 -13.06 4.91 2.18
CA TYR A 126 -14.12 5.23 3.13
C TYR A 126 -14.54 6.68 2.89
N LEU A 127 -15.75 6.85 2.39
CA LEU A 127 -16.34 8.14 2.08
C LEU A 127 -17.28 8.55 3.21
N ALA A 128 -16.88 9.59 3.93
CA ALA A 128 -17.58 10.17 5.06
C ALA A 128 -18.26 11.47 4.65
N GLN A 129 -19.53 11.62 4.97
CA GLN A 129 -20.33 12.80 4.62
C GLN A 129 -20.88 13.46 5.89
N PRO A 130 -20.89 14.81 5.96
CA PRO A 130 -21.54 15.54 7.04
C PRO A 130 -23.06 15.41 6.94
N GLU A 131 -23.76 15.72 8.02
CA GLU A 131 -25.21 15.99 7.95
C GLU A 131 -25.47 17.24 7.09
N CYS A 132 -26.54 17.16 6.28
CA CYS A 132 -27.02 18.25 5.44
C CYS A 132 -27.55 19.42 6.27
#